data_AF-M0NBF9-F1
#
_entry.id   AF-M0NBF9-F1
#
_cell.length_a   1.000
_cell.length_b   1.000
_cell.length_c   1.000
_cell.angle_alpha   90.00
_cell.angle_beta   90.00
_cell.angle_gamma   90.00
#
_symmetry.space_group_name_H-M   'P 1'
#
loop_
_entity.id
_entity.type
_entity.pdbx_description
1 polymer ?
#
loop_
_entity_poly.entity_id
_entity_poly.type
_entity_poly.pdbx_seq_one_letter_code
_entity_poly.pdbx_strand_id
1 'polypeptide(L)'
;MVAEELQEWPGRAIPLEDKRIYDVVGDLYREHIDVEVEVTFQRRVYNGVQSWDTKRFRVVGVLVTDADDGYRLYITNLPHEKFSPDEISTLYRARWVIELLFRELKSRYSLDEFETEKAHIVKIQVVAALLTLVVSRAILREFVDHAEEQGEECVFPTERWAATFRSLAQLILQEIAAGYGYPPPNLGEILYREARQPAPSRLTLLEEVNAELCGGSPA
;
A
#
# COMPACT_ATOMS: atom_id res chain seq x y z
N MET A 1 -3.11 -23.54 -21.16
CA MET A 1 -3.29 -23.69 -22.62
C MET A 1 -4.48 -22.84 -22.99
N VAL A 2 -4.45 -22.12 -24.11
CA VAL A 2 -5.61 -21.35 -24.56
C VAL A 2 -6.72 -22.33 -24.91
N ALA A 3 -7.87 -22.18 -24.25
CA ALA A 3 -9.04 -23.00 -24.44
C ALA A 3 -9.98 -22.40 -25.50
N GLU A 4 -10.05 -21.07 -25.58
CA GLU A 4 -10.99 -20.35 -26.45
C GLU A 4 -10.51 -18.92 -26.71
N GLU A 5 -10.72 -18.40 -27.93
CA GLU A 5 -10.59 -16.97 -28.23
C GLU A 5 -11.92 -16.24 -28.04
N LEU A 6 -11.92 -15.15 -27.28
CA LEU A 6 -13.14 -14.40 -26.93
C LEU A 6 -13.47 -13.29 -27.94
N GLN A 7 -12.71 -13.20 -29.04
CA GLN A 7 -12.92 -12.21 -30.08
C GLN A 7 -12.53 -12.79 -31.45
N GLU A 8 -13.31 -12.47 -32.48
CA GLU A 8 -12.97 -12.77 -33.87
C GLU A 8 -11.98 -11.74 -34.44
N TRP A 9 -10.94 -12.22 -35.10
CA TRP A 9 -9.87 -11.38 -35.66
C TRP A 9 -9.95 -11.32 -37.20
N PRO A 10 -9.87 -10.13 -37.81
CA PRO A 10 -9.84 -10.02 -39.26
C PRO A 10 -8.50 -10.51 -39.85
N GLY A 11 -8.58 -11.21 -40.98
CA GLY A 11 -7.40 -11.54 -41.81
C GLY A 11 -6.68 -12.85 -41.44
N ARG A 12 -5.36 -12.92 -41.71
CA ARG A 12 -4.49 -14.08 -41.39
C ARG A 12 -3.94 -14.00 -39.95
N ALA A 13 -4.79 -13.73 -38.98
CA ALA A 13 -4.38 -13.74 -37.58
C ALA A 13 -3.93 -15.14 -37.15
N ILE A 14 -2.92 -15.22 -36.28
CA ILE A 14 -2.45 -16.50 -35.74
C ILE A 14 -3.49 -17.00 -34.73
N PRO A 15 -4.15 -18.16 -34.97
CA PRO A 15 -5.07 -18.74 -33.99
C PRO A 15 -4.29 -19.15 -32.74
N LEU A 16 -4.87 -18.90 -31.58
CA LEU A 16 -4.28 -19.14 -30.27
C LEU A 16 -4.78 -20.41 -29.60
N GLU A 17 -5.93 -20.94 -30.00
CA GLU A 17 -6.48 -22.19 -29.46
C GLU A 17 -5.41 -23.30 -29.44
N ASP A 18 -5.36 -24.04 -28.33
CA ASP A 18 -4.38 -25.09 -28.03
C ASP A 18 -2.92 -24.64 -27.88
N LYS A 19 -2.63 -23.33 -27.98
CA LYS A 19 -1.28 -22.78 -27.79
C LYS A 19 -1.07 -22.29 -26.35
N ARG A 20 0.20 -22.13 -25.97
CA ARG A 20 0.56 -21.36 -24.79
C ARG A 20 0.82 -19.92 -25.22
N ILE A 21 0.19 -18.96 -24.57
CA ILE A 21 0.29 -17.53 -24.92
C ILE A 21 1.76 -17.09 -24.97
N TYR A 22 2.55 -17.46 -23.95
CA TYR A 22 3.98 -17.13 -23.88
C TYR A 22 4.80 -17.64 -25.06
N ASP A 23 4.40 -18.74 -25.70
CA ASP A 23 5.16 -19.33 -26.81
C ASP A 23 4.92 -18.59 -28.13
N VAL A 24 3.88 -17.76 -28.21
CA VAL A 24 3.46 -17.10 -29.46
C VAL A 24 3.35 -15.59 -29.38
N VAL A 25 3.34 -15.02 -28.16
CA VAL A 25 3.07 -13.59 -27.93
C VAL A 25 4.00 -12.66 -28.71
N GLY A 26 5.28 -13.01 -28.85
CA GLY A 26 6.27 -12.23 -29.61
C GLY A 26 6.06 -12.20 -31.13
N ASP A 27 5.30 -13.14 -31.68
CA ASP A 27 5.03 -13.26 -33.11
C ASP A 27 3.64 -12.74 -33.51
N LEU A 28 2.89 -12.16 -32.55
CA LEU A 28 1.52 -11.69 -32.79
C LEU A 28 1.47 -10.28 -33.37
N TYR A 29 0.83 -10.15 -34.52
CA TYR A 29 0.54 -8.87 -35.18
C TYR A 29 -0.92 -8.44 -34.93
N ARG A 30 -1.27 -8.13 -33.68
CA ARG A 30 -2.58 -7.55 -33.29
C ARG A 30 -2.44 -6.59 -32.12
N GLU A 31 -3.45 -5.76 -31.88
CA GLU A 31 -3.41 -4.78 -30.78
C GLU A 31 -3.77 -5.41 -29.43
N HIS A 32 -4.67 -6.40 -29.45
CA HIS A 32 -5.19 -7.01 -28.24
C HIS A 32 -5.14 -8.54 -28.31
N ILE A 33 -5.09 -9.17 -27.14
CA ILE A 33 -5.30 -10.60 -26.94
C ILE A 33 -6.45 -10.70 -25.95
N ASP A 34 -7.45 -11.53 -26.24
CA ASP A 34 -8.55 -11.77 -25.30
C ASP A 34 -9.00 -13.22 -25.43
N VAL A 35 -8.65 -14.04 -24.45
CA VAL A 35 -8.78 -15.51 -24.54
C VAL A 35 -9.11 -16.12 -23.19
N GLU A 36 -9.77 -17.28 -23.18
CA GLU A 36 -9.79 -18.14 -22.00
C GLU A 36 -8.59 -19.08 -22.01
N VAL A 37 -7.91 -19.19 -20.87
CA VAL A 37 -6.80 -20.11 -20.66
C VAL A 37 -7.16 -21.10 -19.58
N GLU A 38 -6.96 -22.37 -19.88
CA GLU A 38 -6.99 -23.44 -18.90
C GLU A 38 -5.64 -23.52 -18.17
N VAL A 39 -5.67 -23.30 -16.86
CA VAL A 39 -4.52 -23.35 -15.96
C VAL A 39 -4.69 -24.52 -15.01
N THR A 40 -3.73 -25.44 -15.07
CA THR A 40 -3.65 -26.59 -14.16
C THR A 40 -2.62 -26.31 -13.08
N PHE A 41 -3.01 -26.46 -11.81
CA PHE A 41 -2.17 -26.17 -10.65
C PHE A 41 -2.36 -27.19 -9.54
N GLN A 42 -1.37 -27.31 -8.66
CA GLN A 42 -1.47 -28.16 -7.48
C GLN A 42 -2.18 -27.40 -6.36
N ARG A 43 -3.19 -28.03 -5.74
CA ARG A 43 -3.80 -27.51 -4.53
C ARG A 43 -2.81 -27.61 -3.36
N ARG A 44 -3.00 -26.75 -2.36
CA ARG A 44 -2.30 -26.88 -1.07
C ARG A 44 -2.66 -28.24 -0.45
N VAL A 45 -1.69 -28.84 0.24
CA VAL A 45 -1.88 -30.10 0.96
C VAL A 45 -3.01 -29.93 1.97
N TYR A 46 -4.04 -30.77 1.85
CA TYR A 46 -5.14 -30.83 2.80
C TYR A 46 -5.27 -32.27 3.28
N ASN A 47 -5.22 -32.48 4.60
CA ASN A 47 -5.26 -33.80 5.22
C ASN A 47 -4.21 -34.79 4.66
N GLY A 48 -2.99 -34.32 4.38
CA GLY A 48 -1.89 -35.13 3.87
C GLY A 48 -1.98 -35.52 2.38
N VAL A 49 -3.05 -35.12 1.68
CA VAL A 49 -3.24 -35.38 0.25
C VAL A 49 -3.06 -34.08 -0.53
N GLN A 50 -2.29 -34.16 -1.62
CA GLN A 50 -2.13 -33.09 -2.59
C GLN A 50 -2.83 -33.51 -3.89
N SER A 51 -3.78 -32.70 -4.34
CA SER A 51 -4.50 -32.95 -5.59
C SER A 51 -4.22 -31.85 -6.61
N TRP A 52 -4.41 -32.19 -7.88
CA TRP A 52 -4.39 -31.23 -8.97
C TRP A 52 -5.78 -30.61 -9.15
N ASP A 53 -5.81 -29.37 -9.60
CA ASP A 53 -7.02 -28.66 -10.01
C ASP A 53 -6.78 -27.97 -11.33
N THR A 54 -7.86 -27.80 -12.09
CA THR A 54 -7.84 -27.12 -13.38
C THR A 54 -8.91 -26.04 -13.37
N LYS A 55 -8.53 -24.82 -13.74
CA LYS A 55 -9.44 -23.68 -13.80
C LYS A 55 -9.24 -22.90 -15.08
N ARG A 56 -10.33 -22.34 -15.60
CA ARG A 56 -10.31 -21.39 -16.71
C ARG A 56 -10.22 -19.98 -16.19
N PHE A 57 -9.40 -19.17 -16.84
CA PHE A 57 -9.23 -17.76 -16.56
C PHE A 57 -9.23 -16.99 -17.86
N ARG A 58 -9.81 -15.79 -17.86
CA ARG A 58 -9.64 -14.86 -18.96
C ARG A 58 -8.26 -14.25 -18.90
N VAL A 59 -7.54 -14.28 -20.01
CA VAL A 59 -6.26 -13.64 -20.20
C VAL A 59 -6.38 -12.57 -21.27
N VAL A 60 -5.98 -11.37 -20.88
CA VAL A 60 -6.05 -10.16 -21.70
C VAL A 60 -4.64 -9.67 -21.98
N GLY A 61 -4.31 -9.40 -23.23
CA GLY A 61 -3.06 -8.76 -23.63
C GLY A 61 -3.34 -7.44 -24.32
N VAL A 62 -2.54 -6.42 -24.01
CA VAL A 62 -2.54 -5.15 -24.75
C VAL A 62 -1.14 -4.90 -25.28
N LEU A 63 -1.02 -4.63 -26.58
CA LEU A 63 0.24 -4.29 -27.21
C LEU A 63 0.75 -2.96 -26.65
N VAL A 64 1.96 -2.95 -26.12
CA VAL A 64 2.63 -1.74 -25.64
C VAL A 64 4.08 -1.73 -26.08
N THR A 65 4.51 -0.61 -26.65
CA THR A 65 5.85 -0.42 -27.23
C THR A 65 7.00 -0.49 -26.22
N ASP A 66 6.71 -0.39 -24.93
CA ASP A 66 7.69 -0.40 -23.83
C ASP A 66 7.71 -1.74 -23.07
N ALA A 67 6.95 -2.75 -23.50
CA ALA A 67 7.01 -4.09 -22.93
C ALA A 67 8.07 -4.94 -23.64
N ASP A 68 8.85 -5.72 -22.88
CA ASP A 68 9.95 -6.54 -23.41
C ASP A 68 9.49 -7.52 -24.50
N ASP A 69 8.29 -8.09 -24.35
CA ASP A 69 7.66 -9.04 -25.29
C ASP A 69 6.55 -8.37 -26.14
N GLY A 70 6.52 -7.03 -26.19
CA GLY A 70 5.55 -6.24 -26.95
C GLY A 70 4.13 -6.19 -26.37
N TYR A 71 3.76 -7.08 -25.44
CA TYR A 71 2.46 -7.10 -24.78
C TYR A 71 2.54 -7.02 -23.26
N ARG A 72 1.57 -6.35 -22.65
CA ARG A 72 1.27 -6.50 -21.22
C ARG A 72 0.11 -7.46 -21.06
N LEU A 73 0.37 -8.57 -20.37
CA LEU A 73 -0.62 -9.63 -20.13
C LEU A 73 -1.22 -9.51 -18.72
N TYR A 74 -2.53 -9.70 -18.63
CA TYR A 74 -3.33 -9.65 -17.42
C TYR A 74 -4.19 -10.90 -17.32
N ILE A 75 -4.30 -11.47 -16.12
CA ILE A 75 -5.26 -12.54 -15.81
C ILE A 75 -6.39 -11.91 -15.01
N THR A 76 -7.64 -12.11 -15.44
CA THR A 76 -8.81 -11.48 -14.83
C THR A 76 -10.01 -12.42 -14.79
N ASN A 77 -10.91 -12.18 -13.83
CA ASN A 77 -12.24 -12.77 -13.78
C ASN A 77 -13.33 -11.79 -14.25
N LEU A 78 -12.95 -10.61 -14.73
CA LEU A 78 -13.89 -9.63 -15.27
C LEU A 78 -14.44 -10.12 -16.63
N PRO A 79 -15.77 -10.08 -16.83
CA PRO A 79 -16.40 -10.65 -18.01
C PRO A 79 -16.04 -9.87 -19.28
N HIS A 80 -15.85 -10.60 -20.38
CA HIS A 80 -15.50 -10.06 -21.68
C HIS A 80 -16.56 -9.10 -22.22
N GLU A 81 -17.84 -9.39 -21.98
CA GLU A 81 -18.97 -8.64 -22.53
C GLU A 81 -19.11 -7.24 -21.90
N LYS A 82 -18.43 -6.98 -20.78
CA LYS A 82 -18.50 -5.70 -20.04
C LYS A 82 -17.20 -4.95 -19.96
N PHE A 83 -16.07 -5.61 -20.16
CA PHE A 83 -14.75 -5.01 -20.00
C PHE A 83 -13.87 -5.39 -21.17
N SER A 84 -13.55 -4.41 -22.00
CA SER A 84 -12.59 -4.50 -23.09
C SER A 84 -11.14 -4.67 -22.59
N PRO A 85 -10.22 -5.16 -23.44
CA PRO A 85 -8.80 -5.23 -23.11
C PRO A 85 -8.19 -3.91 -22.59
N ASP A 86 -8.54 -2.78 -23.20
CA ASP A 86 -8.04 -1.45 -22.81
C ASP A 86 -8.57 -1.01 -21.44
N GLU A 87 -9.83 -1.32 -21.12
CA GLU A 87 -10.41 -1.05 -19.79
C GLU A 87 -9.74 -1.89 -18.71
N ILE A 88 -9.45 -3.17 -18.98
CA ILE A 88 -8.69 -4.02 -18.06
C ILE A 88 -7.29 -3.44 -17.80
N SER A 89 -6.58 -3.06 -18.86
CA SER A 89 -5.27 -2.43 -18.76
C SER A 89 -5.33 -1.12 -17.96
N THR A 90 -6.35 -0.30 -18.22
CA THR A 90 -6.59 0.97 -17.52
C THR A 90 -6.89 0.76 -16.04
N LEU A 91 -7.75 -0.19 -15.69
CA LEU A 91 -8.05 -0.55 -14.30
C LEU A 91 -6.80 -1.05 -13.58
N TYR A 92 -5.98 -1.86 -14.24
CA TYR A 92 -4.75 -2.38 -13.64
C TYR A 92 -3.72 -1.29 -13.34
N ARG A 93 -3.75 -0.15 -14.05
CA ARG A 93 -2.90 1.02 -13.69
C ARG A 93 -3.17 1.51 -12.27
N ALA A 94 -4.40 1.36 -11.77
CA ALA A 94 -4.75 1.71 -10.39
C ALA A 94 -4.02 0.84 -9.36
N ARG A 95 -3.38 -0.28 -9.75
CA ARG A 95 -2.48 -1.04 -8.88
C ARG A 95 -1.40 -0.14 -8.28
N TRP A 96 -0.92 0.86 -9.00
CA TRP A 96 0.10 1.79 -8.50
C TRP A 96 -0.31 2.55 -7.23
N VAL A 97 -1.62 2.70 -6.99
CA VAL A 97 -2.14 3.35 -5.77
C VAL A 97 -1.62 2.65 -4.51
N ILE A 98 -1.40 1.32 -4.53
CA ILE A 98 -0.84 0.62 -3.37
C ILE A 98 0.61 1.05 -3.08
N GLU A 99 1.40 1.34 -4.12
CA GLU A 99 2.79 1.76 -3.98
C GLU A 99 2.87 3.19 -3.44
N LEU A 100 1.96 4.07 -3.90
CA LEU A 100 1.78 5.40 -3.32
C LEU A 100 1.36 5.32 -1.85
N LEU A 101 0.44 4.42 -1.50
CA LEU A 101 0.00 4.22 -0.12
C LEU A 101 1.17 3.80 0.79
N PHE A 102 1.99 2.83 0.36
CA PHE A 102 3.16 2.40 1.13
C PHE A 102 4.23 3.51 1.22
N ARG A 103 4.41 4.32 0.17
CA ARG A 103 5.29 5.48 0.22
C ARG A 103 4.83 6.50 1.26
N GLU A 104 3.53 6.78 1.33
CA GLU A 104 2.95 7.67 2.34
C GLU A 104 3.15 7.11 3.75
N LEU A 105 2.80 5.84 3.98
CA LEU A 105 2.97 5.18 5.29
C LEU A 105 4.41 5.27 5.81
N LYS A 106 5.39 5.04 4.94
CA LYS A 106 6.81 5.18 5.27
C LYS A 106 7.19 6.64 5.53
N SER A 107 6.97 7.51 4.54
CA SER A 107 7.46 8.90 4.58
C SER A 107 6.71 9.85 5.53
N ARG A 108 5.44 9.57 5.86
CA ARG A 108 4.61 10.46 6.70
C ARG A 108 4.30 9.87 8.06
N TYR A 109 4.20 8.55 8.15
CA TYR A 109 3.78 7.84 9.34
C TYR A 109 4.85 6.88 9.89
N SER A 110 6.10 6.99 9.40
CA SER A 110 7.30 6.31 9.93
C SER A 110 7.15 4.78 10.01
N LEU A 111 6.46 4.17 9.03
CA LEU A 111 6.25 2.72 9.00
C LEU A 111 7.56 1.92 8.79
N ASP A 112 8.65 2.55 8.37
CA ASP A 112 9.96 1.94 8.17
C ASP A 112 11.03 2.42 9.17
N GLU A 113 10.67 3.23 10.15
CA GLU A 113 11.57 3.78 11.17
C GLU A 113 11.25 3.16 12.53
N PHE A 114 11.95 2.08 12.89
CA PHE A 114 11.81 1.42 14.18
C PHE A 114 13.12 1.45 14.96
N GLU A 115 13.12 2.10 16.13
CA GLU A 115 14.29 2.16 17.04
C GLU A 115 14.37 0.95 18.00
N THR A 116 13.69 -0.15 17.67
CA THR A 116 13.60 -1.31 18.57
C THR A 116 13.45 -2.62 17.81
N GLU A 117 14.08 -3.67 18.34
CA GLU A 117 13.96 -5.03 17.83
C GLU A 117 12.86 -5.82 18.54
N LYS A 118 12.23 -5.24 19.57
CA LYS A 118 11.18 -5.90 20.35
C LYS A 118 9.91 -6.02 19.49
N ALA A 119 9.61 -7.25 19.05
CA ALA A 119 8.51 -7.54 18.15
C ALA A 119 7.14 -6.97 18.59
N HIS A 120 6.84 -6.92 19.89
CA HIS A 120 5.59 -6.35 20.38
C HIS A 120 5.53 -4.83 20.21
N ILE A 121 6.65 -4.11 20.36
CA ILE A 121 6.71 -2.66 20.16
C ILE A 121 6.59 -2.33 18.67
N VAL A 122 7.29 -3.08 17.81
CA VAL A 122 7.17 -2.94 16.33
C VAL A 122 5.72 -3.12 15.89
N LYS A 123 5.02 -4.14 16.40
CA LYS A 123 3.59 -4.36 16.10
C LYS A 123 2.73 -3.17 16.51
N ILE A 124 2.96 -2.58 17.69
CA ILE A 124 2.22 -1.40 18.15
C ILE A 124 2.46 -0.21 17.21
N GLN A 125 3.71 0.02 16.79
CA GLN A 125 4.05 1.11 15.87
C GLN A 125 3.44 0.91 14.48
N VAL A 126 3.44 -0.31 13.94
CA VAL A 126 2.75 -0.64 12.68
C VAL A 126 1.26 -0.35 12.78
N VAL A 127 0.60 -0.79 13.87
CA VAL A 127 -0.82 -0.52 14.09
C VAL A 127 -1.08 0.98 14.24
N ALA A 128 -0.22 1.71 14.96
CA ALA A 128 -0.34 3.16 15.11
C ALA A 128 -0.24 3.90 13.77
N ALA A 129 0.69 3.52 12.90
CA ALA A 129 0.82 4.09 11.56
C ALA A 129 -0.43 3.82 10.70
N LEU A 130 -0.95 2.59 10.73
CA LEU A 130 -2.19 2.23 10.02
C LEU A 130 -3.41 2.98 10.57
N LEU A 131 -3.54 3.09 11.90
CA LEU A 131 -4.62 3.86 12.52
C LEU A 131 -4.52 5.35 12.17
N THR A 132 -3.31 5.91 12.16
CA THR A 132 -3.07 7.31 11.76
C THR A 132 -3.51 7.55 10.32
N LEU A 133 -3.19 6.64 9.40
CA LEU A 133 -3.66 6.68 8.01
C LEU A 133 -5.19 6.64 7.94
N VAL A 134 -5.84 5.73 8.68
CA VAL A 134 -7.32 5.62 8.70
C VAL A 134 -7.96 6.90 9.20
N VAL A 135 -7.49 7.46 10.32
CA VAL A 135 -7.99 8.72 10.87
C VAL A 135 -7.75 9.87 9.87
N SER A 136 -6.57 9.93 9.26
CA SER A 136 -6.26 10.94 8.25
C SER A 136 -7.21 10.89 7.06
N ARG A 137 -7.54 9.68 6.58
CA ARG A 137 -8.49 9.48 5.47
C ARG A 137 -9.94 9.77 5.85
N ALA A 138 -10.35 9.44 7.07
CA ALA A 138 -11.67 9.77 7.57
C ALA A 138 -11.87 11.29 7.59
N ILE A 139 -10.91 12.04 8.14
CA ILE A 139 -10.98 13.50 8.15
C ILE A 139 -10.92 14.06 6.72
N LEU A 140 -10.06 13.52 5.84
CA LEU A 140 -10.04 13.93 4.43
C LEU A 140 -11.43 13.79 3.78
N ARG A 141 -12.13 12.70 4.08
CA ARG A 141 -13.45 12.43 3.51
C ARG A 141 -14.45 13.50 3.88
N GLU A 142 -14.46 13.95 5.14
CA GLU A 142 -15.32 15.06 5.59
C GLU A 142 -15.05 16.36 4.81
N PHE A 143 -13.79 16.66 4.51
CA PHE A 143 -13.44 17.87 3.72
C PHE A 143 -13.86 17.75 2.26
N VAL A 144 -13.71 16.57 1.66
CA VAL A 144 -14.18 16.28 0.29
C VAL A 144 -15.69 16.40 0.21
N ASP A 145 -16.41 15.76 1.13
CA ASP A 145 -17.87 15.76 1.17
C ASP A 145 -18.40 17.20 1.38
N HIS A 146 -17.79 17.97 2.29
CA HIS A 146 -18.14 19.37 2.50
C HIS A 146 -17.95 20.23 1.24
N ALA A 147 -16.83 20.06 0.54
CA ALA A 147 -16.57 20.80 -0.70
C ALA A 147 -17.56 20.44 -1.81
N GLU A 148 -17.90 19.15 -1.95
CA GLU A 148 -18.93 18.68 -2.89
C GLU A 148 -20.30 19.31 -2.57
N GLU A 149 -20.69 19.38 -1.29
CA GLU A 149 -21.94 20.00 -0.84
C GLU A 149 -22.00 21.52 -1.13
N GLN A 150 -20.86 22.22 -1.02
CA GLN A 150 -20.77 23.65 -1.34
C GLN A 150 -20.61 23.92 -2.85
N GLY A 151 -20.46 22.89 -3.67
CA GLY A 151 -20.17 23.04 -5.10
C GLY A 151 -18.81 23.67 -5.37
N GLU A 152 -17.86 23.51 -4.46
CA GLU A 152 -16.51 24.03 -4.60
C GLU A 152 -15.67 23.10 -5.49
N GLU A 153 -15.06 23.67 -6.53
CA GLU A 153 -14.12 22.94 -7.38
C GLU A 153 -12.75 22.87 -6.70
N CYS A 154 -12.66 22.04 -5.66
CA CYS A 154 -11.40 21.80 -4.94
C CYS A 154 -10.98 20.33 -5.02
N VAL A 155 -9.67 20.11 -5.01
CA VAL A 155 -9.07 18.78 -5.03
C VAL A 155 -8.08 18.70 -3.89
N PHE A 156 -8.10 17.60 -3.16
CA PHE A 156 -7.17 17.31 -2.08
C PHE A 156 -6.23 16.16 -2.48
N PRO A 157 -5.09 16.44 -3.13
CA PRO A 157 -4.12 15.41 -3.46
C PRO A 157 -3.66 14.69 -2.19
N THR A 158 -3.73 13.36 -2.21
CA THR A 158 -3.42 12.47 -1.09
C THR A 158 -2.10 12.80 -0.40
N GLU A 159 -1.01 13.00 -1.15
CA GLU A 159 0.30 13.31 -0.57
C GLU A 159 0.36 14.71 0.06
N ARG A 160 -0.34 15.71 -0.50
CA ARG A 160 -0.42 17.06 0.08
C ARG A 160 -1.26 17.04 1.34
N TRP A 161 -2.39 16.34 1.32
CA TRP A 161 -3.22 16.12 2.49
C TRP A 161 -2.42 15.48 3.63
N ALA A 162 -1.74 14.36 3.34
CA ALA A 162 -0.97 13.63 4.35
C ALA A 162 0.13 14.50 4.99
N ALA A 163 0.79 15.34 4.19
CA ALA A 163 1.80 16.28 4.68
C ALA A 163 1.20 17.33 5.65
N THR A 164 0.07 17.94 5.27
CA THR A 164 -0.62 18.93 6.11
C THR A 164 -1.21 18.29 7.38
N PHE A 165 -1.84 17.13 7.24
CA PHE A 165 -2.37 16.37 8.38
C PHE A 165 -1.26 16.04 9.38
N ARG A 166 -0.10 15.56 8.88
CA ARG A 166 1.03 15.21 9.74
C ARG A 166 1.61 16.42 10.47
N SER A 167 1.72 17.58 9.82
CA SER A 167 2.25 18.80 10.46
C SER A 167 1.31 19.37 11.53
N LEU A 168 0.00 19.12 11.39
CA LEU A 168 -1.03 19.58 12.33
C LEU A 168 -1.51 18.49 13.30
N ALA A 169 -0.94 17.29 13.27
CA ALA A 169 -1.46 16.12 13.98
C ALA A 169 -1.68 16.35 15.49
N GLN A 170 -0.77 17.07 16.15
CA GLN A 170 -0.89 17.40 17.57
C GLN A 170 -2.07 18.36 17.85
N LEU A 171 -2.27 19.36 16.99
CA LEU A 171 -3.39 20.29 17.11
C LEU A 171 -4.72 19.60 16.85
N ILE A 172 -4.77 18.74 15.83
CA ILE A 172 -5.95 17.92 15.52
C ILE A 172 -6.30 17.03 16.71
N LEU A 173 -5.30 16.37 17.32
CA LEU A 173 -5.51 15.53 18.49
C LEU A 173 -6.04 16.33 19.69
N GLN A 174 -5.50 17.53 19.93
CA GLN A 174 -5.98 18.42 20.99
C GLN A 174 -7.43 18.85 20.77
N GLU A 175 -7.79 19.20 19.53
CA GLU A 175 -9.14 19.61 19.17
C GLU A 175 -10.14 18.46 19.38
N ILE A 176 -9.79 17.26 18.91
CA ILE A 176 -10.60 16.05 19.12
C ILE A 176 -10.75 15.77 20.62
N ALA A 177 -9.65 15.80 21.38
CA ALA A 177 -9.69 15.54 22.82
C ALA A 177 -10.58 16.55 23.56
N ALA A 178 -10.47 17.84 23.22
CA ALA A 178 -11.32 18.89 23.78
C ALA A 178 -12.81 18.65 23.43
N GLY A 179 -13.11 18.24 22.21
CA GLY A 179 -14.47 17.88 21.78
C GLY A 179 -15.10 16.73 22.59
N TYR A 180 -14.29 15.81 23.10
CA TYR A 180 -14.72 14.73 23.99
C TYR A 180 -14.68 15.10 25.49
N GLY A 181 -14.34 16.35 25.83
CA GLY A 181 -14.27 16.84 27.21
C GLY A 181 -13.02 16.41 27.98
N TYR A 182 -11.97 15.94 27.29
CA TYR A 182 -10.68 15.70 27.93
C TYR A 182 -10.00 17.04 28.24
N PRO A 183 -9.33 17.15 29.40
CA PRO A 183 -8.58 18.35 29.74
C PRO A 183 -7.38 18.53 28.79
N PRO A 184 -6.90 19.77 28.59
CA PRO A 184 -5.68 19.99 27.85
C PRO A 184 -4.51 19.24 28.53
N PRO A 185 -3.52 18.78 27.74
CA PRO A 185 -2.38 18.06 28.29
C PRO A 185 -1.65 18.91 29.34
N ASN A 186 -1.36 18.32 30.51
CA ASN A 186 -0.52 18.96 31.52
C ASN A 186 0.93 18.96 31.04
N LEU A 187 1.34 20.01 30.34
CA LEU A 187 2.66 20.12 29.75
C LEU A 187 3.77 20.01 30.79
N GLY A 188 3.58 20.54 32.01
CA GLY A 188 4.57 20.45 33.08
C GLY A 188 4.83 19.00 33.50
N GLU A 189 3.76 18.23 33.69
CA GLU A 189 3.87 16.81 34.05
C GLU A 189 4.47 15.97 32.91
N ILE A 190 4.05 16.23 31.67
CA ILE A 190 4.58 15.53 30.49
C ILE A 190 6.08 15.83 30.35
N LEU A 191 6.48 17.09 30.38
CA LEU A 191 7.90 17.48 30.32
C LEU A 191 8.70 16.83 31.44
N TYR A 192 8.18 16.83 32.67
CA TYR A 192 8.86 16.20 33.80
C TYR A 192 9.07 14.70 33.58
N ARG A 193 8.07 13.97 33.07
CA ARG A 193 8.18 12.53 32.82
C ARG A 193 9.07 12.19 31.64
N GLU A 194 8.88 12.87 30.51
CA GLU A 194 9.57 12.57 29.25
C GLU A 194 11.03 13.04 29.25
N ALA A 195 11.34 14.16 29.90
CA ALA A 195 12.72 14.65 30.02
C ALA A 195 13.54 13.88 31.07
N ARG A 196 12.89 13.06 31.91
CA ARG A 196 13.58 12.30 32.95
C ARG A 196 14.40 11.18 32.33
N GLN A 197 15.63 11.05 32.78
CA GLN A 197 16.52 10.00 32.30
C GLN A 197 15.89 8.61 32.46
N PRO A 198 15.81 7.78 31.39
CA PRO A 198 15.14 6.49 31.45
C PRO A 198 15.84 5.48 32.38
N ALA A 199 17.17 5.59 32.48
CA ALA A 199 18.01 4.74 33.32
C ALA A 199 18.67 5.59 34.42
N PRO A 200 18.10 5.63 35.65
CA PRO A 200 18.63 6.44 36.75
C PRO A 200 20.07 6.11 37.14
N SER A 201 20.53 4.90 36.83
CA SER A 201 21.89 4.43 37.13
C SER A 201 22.93 4.82 36.08
N ARG A 202 22.51 5.40 34.94
CA ARG A 202 23.44 5.83 33.90
C ARG A 202 23.93 7.23 34.25
N LEU A 203 25.23 7.46 34.19
CA LEU A 203 25.77 8.80 34.36
C LEU A 203 25.54 9.60 33.08
N THR A 204 25.31 10.89 33.24
CA THR A 204 25.43 11.85 32.15
C THR A 204 26.90 12.00 31.77
N LEU A 205 27.20 12.42 30.53
CA LEU A 205 28.57 12.62 30.08
C LEU A 205 29.36 13.57 31.00
N LEU A 206 28.70 14.61 31.54
CA LEU A 206 29.34 15.54 32.48
C LEU A 206 29.67 14.87 33.81
N GLU A 207 28.82 13.98 34.30
CA GLU A 207 29.08 13.19 35.51
C GLU A 207 30.22 12.18 35.28
N GLU A 208 30.29 11.55 34.10
CA GLU A 208 31.39 10.66 33.71
C GLU A 208 32.73 11.40 33.68
N VAL A 209 32.80 12.53 32.97
CA VAL A 209 34.01 13.37 32.89
C VAL A 209 34.44 13.87 34.27
N ASN A 210 33.47 14.27 35.11
CA ASN A 210 33.78 14.73 36.46
C ASN A 210 34.29 13.59 37.35
N ALA A 211 33.72 12.38 37.24
CA ALA A 211 34.19 11.21 37.99
C ALA A 211 35.63 10.83 37.58
N GLU A 212 35.96 10.88 36.29
CA GLU A 212 37.32 10.61 35.79
C GLU A 212 38.35 11.65 36.24
N LEU A 213 38.00 12.95 36.23
CA LEU A 213 38.92 14.03 36.58
C LEU A 213 39.08 14.21 38.10
N CYS A 214 38.01 13.97 38.88
CA CYS A 214 37.98 14.27 40.31
C CYS A 214 38.13 13.04 41.21
N GLY A 215 38.20 11.82 40.67
CA GLY A 215 38.45 10.58 41.42
C GLY A 215 37.38 10.20 42.44
N GLY A 216 36.22 10.87 42.42
CA GLY A 216 35.10 10.65 43.32
C GLY A 216 34.02 9.82 42.65
N SER A 217 33.58 8.75 43.32
CA SER A 217 32.37 8.04 42.93
C SER A 217 31.17 8.99 43.01
N PRO A 218 30.33 9.09 41.97
CA PRO A 218 29.14 9.93 42.01
C PRO A 218 28.18 9.43 43.10
N ALA A 219 27.56 10.39 43.81
CA ALA A 219 26.65 10.17 44.94
C ALA A 219 25.24 9.77 44.47
#